data_AF-A0A6S6XM36-F1
#
_entry.id   AF-A0A6S6XM36-F1
#
_cell.length_a   1.000
_cell.length_b   1.000
_cell.length_c   1.000
_cell.angle_alpha   90.00
_cell.angle_beta   90.00
_cell.angle_gamma   90.00
#
_symmetry.space_group_name_H-M   'P 1'
#
loop_
_entity.id
_entity.type
_entity.pdbx_description
1 polymer ?
#
loop_
_entity_poly.entity_id
_entity_poly.type
_entity_poly.pdbx_seq_one_letter_code
_entity_poly.pdbx_strand_id
1 'polypeptide(L)'
;MRKEKMTARKMQAVESKKKIFKCADELFRQYGFEDVTVDDIMKKVGMSKGAFYVHFTSKDALLTSYISEYVNQADMSYETILEFSSDDTAVSDILLKIVTQIADNITENVGYDRIKIAYRIQLEKTVDTDMLLNHDRQIYRTFSTLIGRGMQKGEFRTNIPAESVADHLIMAIRGATYEWCIRYPDFNLKNHLLQHFQILLCGIKKR
;
A
#
# COMPACT_ATOMS: atom_id res chain seq x y z
N MET A 1 10.72 18.06 24.05
CA MET A 1 10.26 16.74 23.58
C MET A 1 11.32 15.69 23.87
N ARG A 2 11.10 14.78 24.83
CA ARG A 2 12.02 13.66 25.09
C ARG A 2 11.83 12.60 24.00
N LYS A 3 12.82 12.41 23.12
CA LYS A 3 12.93 11.18 22.32
C LYS A 3 13.05 10.01 23.30
N GLU A 4 12.02 9.18 23.42
CA GLU A 4 12.12 7.93 24.18
C GLU A 4 13.23 7.06 23.55
N LYS A 5 14.33 6.84 24.28
CA LYS A 5 15.34 5.87 23.88
C LYS A 5 14.70 4.48 23.89
N MET A 6 14.70 3.79 22.74
CA MET A 6 14.30 2.38 22.69
C MET A 6 15.15 1.54 23.65
N THR A 7 14.50 0.71 24.45
CA THR A 7 15.18 -0.25 25.34
C THR A 7 15.77 -1.42 24.53
N ALA A 8 16.81 -2.07 25.05
CA ALA A 8 17.44 -3.25 24.41
C ALA A 8 16.42 -4.34 24.03
N ARG A 9 15.39 -4.54 24.88
CA ARG A 9 14.30 -5.48 24.65
C ARG A 9 13.42 -5.09 23.45
N LYS A 10 13.13 -3.79 23.25
CA LYS A 10 12.39 -3.29 22.07
C LYS A 10 13.22 -3.49 20.79
N MET A 11 14.52 -3.23 20.84
CA MET A 11 15.42 -3.45 19.69
C MET A 11 15.46 -4.92 19.28
N GLN A 12 15.58 -5.83 20.26
CA GLN A 12 15.60 -7.27 19.99
C GLN A 12 14.27 -7.77 19.40
N ALA A 13 13.14 -7.23 19.84
CA ALA A 13 11.82 -7.53 19.26
C ALA A 13 11.71 -7.05 17.81
N VAL A 14 12.19 -5.85 17.48
CA VAL A 14 12.21 -5.32 16.11
C VAL A 14 13.09 -6.17 15.21
N GLU A 15 14.28 -6.56 15.68
CA GLU A 15 15.21 -7.39 14.91
C GLU A 15 14.65 -8.80 14.67
N SER A 16 14.04 -9.40 15.69
CA SER A 16 13.37 -10.71 15.57
C SER A 16 12.22 -10.67 14.57
N LYS A 17 11.37 -9.64 14.64
CA LYS A 17 10.27 -9.41 13.68
C LYS A 17 10.81 -9.34 12.24
N LYS A 18 11.87 -8.57 12.01
CA LYS A 18 12.51 -8.44 10.69
C LYS A 18 13.10 -9.76 10.17
N LYS A 19 13.75 -10.55 11.04
CA LYS A 19 14.28 -11.88 10.68
C LYS A 19 13.16 -12.83 10.26
N ILE A 20 12.08 -12.88 11.03
CA ILE A 20 10.89 -13.69 10.71
C ILE A 20 10.32 -13.27 9.35
N PHE A 21 10.15 -11.97 9.11
CA PHE A 21 9.66 -11.48 7.81
C PHE A 21 10.55 -11.89 6.64
N LYS A 22 11.86 -11.69 6.74
CA LYS A 22 12.78 -12.03 5.66
C LYS A 22 12.72 -13.52 5.31
N CYS A 23 12.76 -14.40 6.32
CA CYS A 23 12.70 -15.84 6.09
C CYS A 23 11.33 -16.28 5.55
N ALA A 24 10.24 -15.72 6.06
CA ALA A 24 8.90 -15.97 5.54
C ALA A 24 8.79 -15.54 4.08
N ASP A 25 9.29 -14.36 3.74
CA ASP A 25 9.25 -13.84 2.38
C ASP A 25 9.99 -14.75 1.38
N GLU A 26 11.19 -15.19 1.75
CA GLU A 26 11.96 -16.13 0.93
C GLU A 26 11.22 -17.46 0.74
N LEU A 27 10.59 -17.99 1.80
CA LEU A 27 9.82 -19.23 1.71
C LEU A 27 8.57 -19.07 0.85
N PHE A 28 7.83 -17.97 1.00
CA PHE A 28 6.63 -17.72 0.20
C PHE A 28 6.95 -17.56 -1.28
N ARG A 29 8.06 -16.91 -1.64
CA ARG A 29 8.50 -16.82 -3.04
C ARG A 29 8.91 -18.17 -3.62
N GLN A 30 9.45 -19.07 -2.80
CA GLN A 30 9.95 -20.36 -3.26
C GLN A 30 8.88 -21.44 -3.34
N TYR A 31 7.97 -21.48 -2.36
CA TYR A 31 7.02 -22.58 -2.19
C TYR A 31 5.55 -22.13 -2.26
N GLY A 32 5.28 -20.83 -2.35
CA GLY A 32 3.93 -20.29 -2.27
C GLY A 32 3.48 -20.05 -0.83
N PHE A 33 2.51 -19.15 -0.66
CA PHE A 33 2.04 -18.79 0.68
C PHE A 33 1.31 -19.93 1.38
N GLU A 34 0.47 -20.70 0.66
CA GLU A 34 -0.34 -21.76 1.26
C GLU A 34 0.51 -22.91 1.80
N ASP A 35 1.52 -23.32 1.04
CA ASP A 35 2.33 -24.51 1.33
C ASP A 35 3.40 -24.29 2.41
N VAL A 36 3.62 -23.04 2.84
CA VAL A 36 4.56 -22.70 3.91
C VAL A 36 3.85 -22.62 5.26
N THR A 37 4.34 -23.36 6.25
CA THR A 37 3.83 -23.32 7.63
C THR A 37 4.61 -22.35 8.53
N VAL A 38 4.02 -21.98 9.67
CA VAL A 38 4.75 -21.24 10.72
C VAL A 38 5.97 -22.02 11.19
N ASP A 39 5.89 -23.36 11.24
CA ASP A 39 7.00 -24.20 11.69
C ASP A 39 8.16 -24.17 10.68
N ASP A 40 7.88 -24.16 9.39
CA ASP A 40 8.92 -24.01 8.34
C ASP A 40 9.65 -22.67 8.46
N ILE A 41 8.89 -21.60 8.65
CA ILE A 41 9.44 -20.25 8.85
C ILE A 41 10.34 -20.24 10.08
N MET A 42 9.84 -20.70 11.22
CA MET A 42 10.58 -20.63 12.48
C MET A 42 11.80 -21.56 12.50
N LYS A 43 11.72 -22.72 11.85
CA LYS A 43 12.86 -23.61 11.62
C LYS A 43 13.94 -22.92 10.79
N LYS A 44 13.56 -22.21 9.72
CA LYS A 44 14.52 -21.46 8.89
C LYS A 44 15.15 -20.27 9.62
N VAL A 45 14.37 -19.58 10.46
CA VAL A 45 14.86 -18.46 11.30
C VAL A 45 15.79 -18.97 12.42
N GLY A 46 15.65 -20.23 12.84
CA GLY A 46 16.38 -20.80 13.97
C GLY A 46 15.80 -20.36 15.32
N MET A 47 14.50 -20.08 15.38
CA MET A 47 13.79 -19.60 16.56
C MET A 47 12.65 -20.56 16.94
N SER A 48 12.20 -20.51 18.20
CA SER A 48 11.09 -21.34 18.65
C SER A 48 9.76 -20.87 18.06
N LYS A 49 8.81 -21.81 17.87
CA LYS A 49 7.44 -21.47 17.45
C LYS A 49 6.78 -20.43 18.36
N GLY A 50 7.03 -20.51 19.68
CA GLY A 50 6.53 -19.53 20.64
C GLY A 50 6.99 -18.10 20.36
N ALA A 51 8.20 -17.91 19.80
CA ALA A 51 8.69 -16.59 19.44
C ALA A 51 7.94 -15.95 18.26
N PHE A 52 7.32 -16.76 17.39
CA PHE A 52 6.43 -16.26 16.34
C PHE A 52 5.23 -15.54 16.93
N TYR A 53 4.58 -16.20 17.90
CA TYR A 53 3.34 -15.71 18.53
C TYR A 53 3.55 -14.50 19.46
N VAL A 54 4.80 -14.12 19.74
CA VAL A 54 5.12 -12.82 20.35
C VAL A 54 4.85 -11.66 19.39
N HIS A 55 4.96 -11.90 18.08
CA HIS A 55 4.86 -10.88 17.05
C HIS A 55 3.60 -10.99 16.19
N PHE A 56 3.14 -12.21 15.91
CA PHE A 56 2.08 -12.48 14.95
C PHE A 56 1.14 -13.57 15.46
N THR A 57 -0.17 -13.34 15.37
CA THR A 57 -1.18 -14.33 15.77
C THR A 57 -1.35 -15.44 14.73
N SER A 58 -1.01 -15.19 13.47
CA SER A 58 -1.16 -16.14 12.35
C SER A 58 -0.23 -15.79 11.17
N LYS A 59 -0.19 -16.66 10.16
CA LYS A 59 0.51 -16.40 8.87
C LYS A 59 -0.12 -15.21 8.13
N ASP A 60 -1.44 -15.07 8.20
CA ASP A 60 -2.19 -13.92 7.67
C ASP A 60 -1.82 -12.62 8.41
N ALA A 61 -1.67 -12.66 9.73
CA ALA A 61 -1.23 -11.50 10.51
C ALA A 61 0.20 -11.08 10.17
N LEU A 62 1.09 -12.05 9.92
CA LEU A 62 2.44 -11.79 9.42
C LEU A 62 2.38 -11.07 8.07
N LEU A 63 1.64 -11.60 7.10
CA LEU A 63 1.56 -10.98 5.77
C LEU A 63 0.95 -9.58 5.83
N THR A 64 -0.15 -9.43 6.57
CA THR A 64 -0.84 -8.13 6.69
C THR A 64 0.07 -7.10 7.36
N SER A 65 0.82 -7.49 8.41
CA SER A 65 1.81 -6.60 9.02
C SER A 65 2.93 -6.23 8.06
N TYR A 66 3.40 -7.14 7.21
CA TYR A 66 4.44 -6.86 6.21
C TYR A 66 3.93 -5.86 5.16
N ILE A 67 2.75 -6.12 4.58
CA ILE A 67 2.14 -5.24 3.58
C ILE A 67 1.86 -3.87 4.19
N SER A 68 1.37 -3.80 5.43
CA SER A 68 1.12 -2.52 6.12
C SER A 68 2.40 -1.71 6.32
N GLU A 69 3.50 -2.32 6.77
CA GLU A 69 4.79 -1.62 6.89
C GLU A 69 5.29 -1.11 5.53
N TYR A 70 5.12 -1.91 4.47
CA TYR A 70 5.50 -1.53 3.12
C TYR A 70 4.64 -0.37 2.59
N VAL A 71 3.32 -0.48 2.72
CA VAL A 71 2.36 0.54 2.28
C VAL A 71 2.60 1.87 2.99
N ASN A 72 2.86 1.86 4.30
CA ASN A 72 3.20 3.07 5.03
C ASN A 72 4.50 3.72 4.51
N GLN A 73 5.51 2.93 4.15
CA GLN A 73 6.74 3.44 3.54
C GLN A 73 6.50 4.02 2.14
N ALA A 74 5.70 3.34 1.32
CA ALA A 74 5.33 3.82 0.01
C ALA A 74 4.54 5.14 0.09
N ASP A 75 3.56 5.22 1.00
CA ASP A 75 2.75 6.42 1.21
C ASP A 75 3.62 7.65 1.55
N MET A 76 4.64 7.50 2.40
CA MET A 76 5.61 8.57 2.69
C MET A 76 6.43 8.99 1.46
N SER A 77 6.76 8.05 0.56
CA SER A 77 7.54 8.37 -0.64
C SER A 77 6.76 9.21 -1.66
N TYR A 78 5.43 9.14 -1.67
CA TYR A 78 4.60 9.94 -2.59
C TYR A 78 4.52 11.41 -2.17
N GLU A 79 4.69 11.71 -0.88
CA GLU A 79 4.77 13.11 -0.41
C GLU A 79 6.00 13.81 -0.98
N THR A 80 7.10 13.07 -1.12
CA THR A 80 8.33 13.59 -1.71
C THR A 80 8.11 14.07 -3.14
N ILE A 81 7.20 13.44 -3.92
CA ILE A 81 6.82 13.94 -5.26
C ILE A 81 6.16 15.32 -5.17
N LEU A 82 5.30 15.54 -4.18
CA LEU A 82 4.65 16.82 -3.96
C LEU A 82 5.68 17.89 -3.57
N GLU A 83 6.59 17.58 -2.64
CA GLU A 83 7.63 18.51 -2.16
C GLU A 83 8.59 18.99 -3.26
N PHE A 84 8.94 18.11 -4.20
CA PHE A 84 9.84 18.44 -5.30
C PHE A 84 9.12 18.91 -6.58
N SER A 85 7.78 19.04 -6.55
CA SER A 85 7.03 19.57 -7.68
C SER A 85 7.13 21.10 -7.76
N SER A 86 7.35 21.65 -8.96
CA SER A 86 7.32 23.10 -9.14
C SER A 86 5.89 23.64 -9.02
N ASP A 87 5.76 24.94 -8.74
CA ASP A 87 4.45 25.60 -8.72
C ASP A 87 3.77 25.66 -10.08
N ASP A 88 4.53 25.60 -11.18
CA ASP A 88 3.98 25.59 -12.53
C ASP A 88 3.55 24.20 -13.01
N THR A 89 3.87 23.13 -12.26
CA THR A 89 3.46 21.78 -12.64
C THR A 89 1.93 21.63 -12.50
N ALA A 90 1.29 21.13 -13.55
CA ALA A 90 -0.14 20.78 -13.52
C ALA A 90 -0.39 19.69 -12.47
N VAL A 91 -1.45 19.84 -11.69
CA VAL A 91 -1.75 18.90 -10.60
C VAL A 91 -2.13 17.54 -11.16
N SER A 92 -2.78 17.47 -12.32
CA SER A 92 -3.04 16.23 -13.04
C SER A 92 -1.76 15.43 -13.29
N ASP A 93 -0.66 16.09 -13.62
CA ASP A 93 0.60 15.43 -13.94
C ASP A 93 1.27 14.88 -12.67
N ILE A 94 1.15 15.60 -11.55
CA ILE A 94 1.62 15.12 -10.24
C ILE A 94 0.82 13.88 -9.82
N LEU A 95 -0.50 13.91 -9.96
CA LEU A 95 -1.38 12.77 -9.64
C LEU A 95 -1.04 11.56 -10.51
N LEU A 96 -0.84 11.75 -11.82
CA LEU A 96 -0.43 10.68 -12.73
C LEU A 96 0.94 10.08 -12.37
N LYS A 97 1.91 10.91 -11.94
CA LYS A 97 3.22 10.42 -11.44
C LYS A 97 3.07 9.56 -10.20
N ILE A 98 2.29 10.01 -9.22
CA ILE A 98 2.03 9.24 -7.99
C ILE A 98 1.35 7.91 -8.35
N VAL A 99 0.35 7.94 -9.22
CA VAL A 99 -0.38 6.73 -9.66
C VAL A 99 0.54 5.75 -10.40
N THR A 100 1.46 6.27 -11.22
CA THR A 100 2.51 5.46 -11.86
C THR A 100 3.34 4.73 -10.82
N GLN A 101 3.82 5.45 -9.80
CA GLN A 101 4.64 4.87 -8.74
C GLN A 101 3.85 3.90 -7.85
N ILE A 102 2.56 4.14 -7.62
CA ILE A 102 1.67 3.19 -6.94
C ILE A 102 1.57 1.89 -7.73
N ALA A 103 1.35 1.97 -9.04
CA ALA A 103 1.30 0.78 -9.88
C ALA A 103 2.62 0.00 -9.82
N ASP A 104 3.76 0.68 -9.96
CA ASP A 104 5.09 0.05 -9.89
C ASP A 104 5.35 -0.60 -8.53
N ASN A 105 5.00 0.08 -7.44
CA ASN A 105 5.12 -0.49 -6.09
C ASN A 105 4.25 -1.74 -5.91
N ILE A 106 3.02 -1.73 -6.43
CA ILE A 106 2.12 -2.88 -6.38
C ILE A 106 2.70 -4.05 -7.19
N THR A 107 3.16 -3.81 -8.42
CA THR A 107 3.60 -4.89 -9.32
C THR A 107 5.00 -5.40 -9.02
N GLU A 108 5.95 -4.52 -8.74
CA GLU A 108 7.37 -4.88 -8.65
C GLU A 108 7.82 -5.20 -7.23
N ASN A 109 7.24 -4.54 -6.23
CA ASN A 109 7.69 -4.65 -4.84
C ASN A 109 6.77 -5.52 -3.99
N VAL A 110 5.45 -5.30 -4.04
CA VAL A 110 4.48 -6.14 -3.31
C VAL A 110 4.20 -7.43 -4.07
N GLY A 111 4.00 -7.35 -5.39
CA GLY A 111 3.79 -8.50 -6.25
C GLY A 111 2.41 -9.13 -6.14
N TYR A 112 2.03 -9.83 -7.21
CA TYR A 112 0.71 -10.41 -7.41
C TYR A 112 0.28 -11.35 -6.27
N ASP A 113 1.12 -12.31 -5.89
CA ASP A 113 0.75 -13.33 -4.91
C ASP A 113 0.36 -12.70 -3.57
N ARG A 114 1.14 -11.73 -3.08
CA ARG A 114 0.88 -11.05 -1.80
C ARG A 114 -0.38 -10.19 -1.86
N ILE A 115 -0.61 -9.47 -2.96
CA ILE A 115 -1.84 -8.67 -3.14
C ILE A 115 -3.07 -9.57 -3.20
N LYS A 116 -3.00 -10.69 -3.93
CA LYS A 116 -4.09 -11.68 -4.00
C LYS A 116 -4.46 -12.18 -2.61
N ILE A 117 -3.45 -12.55 -1.80
CA ILE A 117 -3.69 -13.01 -0.43
C ILE A 117 -4.24 -11.88 0.44
N ALA A 118 -3.74 -10.65 0.29
CA ALA A 118 -4.26 -9.50 1.02
C ALA A 118 -5.75 -9.28 0.76
N TYR A 119 -6.20 -9.39 -0.49
CA TYR A 119 -7.63 -9.33 -0.82
C TYR A 119 -8.42 -10.50 -0.25
N ARG A 120 -7.87 -11.73 -0.27
CA ARG A 120 -8.52 -12.87 0.40
C ARG A 120 -8.73 -12.56 1.88
N ILE A 121 -7.68 -12.14 2.59
CA ILE A 121 -7.73 -11.79 4.02
C ILE A 121 -8.78 -10.71 4.28
N GLN A 122 -8.85 -9.67 3.45
CA GLN A 122 -9.83 -8.59 3.59
C GLN A 122 -11.28 -9.07 3.38
N LEU A 123 -11.50 -9.94 2.40
CA LEU A 123 -12.84 -10.47 2.08
C LEU A 123 -13.32 -11.50 3.11
N GLU A 124 -12.43 -12.38 3.56
CA GLU A 124 -12.70 -13.40 4.57
C GLU A 124 -12.65 -12.86 6.01
N LYS A 125 -12.06 -11.67 6.20
CA LYS A 125 -11.87 -10.99 7.49
C LYS A 125 -11.10 -11.85 8.51
N THR A 126 -10.08 -12.57 8.05
CA THR A 126 -9.31 -13.50 8.91
C THR A 126 -8.43 -12.78 9.92
N VAL A 127 -8.00 -11.55 9.61
CA VAL A 127 -7.32 -10.64 10.53
C VAL A 127 -7.81 -9.21 10.30
N ASP A 128 -7.57 -8.33 11.28
CA ASP A 128 -7.83 -6.91 11.12
C ASP A 128 -6.92 -6.30 10.04
N THR A 129 -7.53 -5.70 9.03
CA THR A 129 -6.87 -5.05 7.90
C THR A 129 -7.09 -3.54 7.86
N ASP A 130 -7.61 -2.92 8.94
CA ASP A 130 -7.91 -1.49 8.98
C ASP A 130 -6.68 -0.67 8.60
N MET A 131 -5.48 -1.07 9.02
CA MET A 131 -4.24 -0.38 8.63
C MET A 131 -3.97 -0.33 7.11
N LEU A 132 -4.56 -1.21 6.30
CA LEU A 132 -4.47 -1.18 4.84
C LEU A 132 -5.58 -0.33 4.20
N LEU A 133 -6.75 -0.27 4.86
CA LEU A 133 -7.99 0.27 4.29
C LEU A 133 -8.41 1.63 4.87
N ASN A 134 -7.87 2.03 6.02
CA ASN A 134 -8.29 3.21 6.77
C ASN A 134 -8.10 4.50 5.95
N HIS A 135 -9.10 5.37 5.99
CA HIS A 135 -9.10 6.73 5.41
C HIS A 135 -8.10 7.66 6.12
N ASP A 136 -7.61 7.32 7.30
CA ASP A 136 -6.55 8.04 8.01
C ASP A 136 -5.15 7.81 7.41
N ARG A 137 -5.02 6.94 6.39
CA ARG A 137 -3.75 6.72 5.70
C ARG A 137 -3.27 8.02 5.02
N GLN A 138 -1.95 8.20 4.98
CA GLN A 138 -1.34 9.42 4.45
C GLN A 138 -1.73 9.67 2.99
N ILE A 139 -1.90 8.60 2.19
CA ILE A 139 -2.30 8.73 0.78
C ILE A 139 -3.60 9.53 0.57
N TYR A 140 -4.59 9.39 1.47
CA TYR A 140 -5.84 10.16 1.41
C TYR A 140 -5.59 11.65 1.62
N ARG A 141 -4.73 12.00 2.58
CA ARG A 141 -4.32 13.39 2.81
C ARG A 141 -3.55 13.95 1.63
N THR A 142 -2.62 13.18 1.05
CA THR A 142 -1.85 13.59 -0.12
C THR A 142 -2.75 13.87 -1.32
N PHE A 143 -3.70 12.98 -1.61
CA PHE A 143 -4.65 13.16 -2.71
C PHE A 143 -5.58 14.34 -2.46
N SER A 144 -6.17 14.47 -1.27
CA SER A 144 -7.04 15.60 -0.93
C SER A 144 -6.30 16.95 -1.08
N THR A 145 -5.06 17.02 -0.59
CA THR A 145 -4.21 18.22 -0.71
C THR A 145 -3.95 18.58 -2.17
N LEU A 146 -3.62 17.59 -3.01
CA LEU A 146 -3.40 17.82 -4.44
C LEU A 146 -4.68 18.30 -5.12
N ILE A 147 -5.82 17.64 -4.89
CA ILE A 147 -7.10 18.04 -5.47
C ILE A 147 -7.46 19.47 -5.04
N GLY A 148 -7.28 19.81 -3.76
CA GLY A 148 -7.47 21.17 -3.25
C GLY A 148 -6.58 22.19 -3.96
N ARG A 149 -5.31 21.88 -4.19
CA ARG A 149 -4.37 22.73 -4.96
C ARG A 149 -4.85 22.91 -6.41
N GLY A 150 -5.31 21.84 -7.07
CA GLY A 150 -5.84 21.91 -8.43
C GLY A 150 -7.14 22.74 -8.51
N MET A 151 -8.00 22.65 -7.50
CA MET A 151 -9.19 23.51 -7.37
C MET A 151 -8.83 24.98 -7.19
N GLN A 152 -7.85 25.29 -6.33
CA GLN A 152 -7.37 26.67 -6.11
C GLN A 152 -6.75 27.27 -7.37
N LYS A 153 -6.01 26.49 -8.14
CA LYS A 153 -5.45 26.90 -9.45
C LYS A 153 -6.49 26.98 -10.56
N GLY A 154 -7.73 26.56 -10.31
CA GLY A 154 -8.79 26.50 -11.32
C GLY A 154 -8.61 25.39 -12.36
N GLU A 155 -7.76 24.40 -12.08
CA GLU A 155 -7.56 23.22 -12.92
C GLU A 155 -8.75 22.24 -12.78
N PHE A 156 -9.28 22.10 -11.56
CA PHE A 156 -10.40 21.22 -11.24
C PHE A 156 -11.64 22.01 -10.83
N ARG A 157 -12.82 21.43 -11.11
CA ARG A 157 -14.11 21.95 -10.65
C ARG A 157 -14.25 21.85 -9.13
N THR A 158 -15.04 22.73 -8.53
CA THR A 158 -15.20 22.86 -7.07
C THR A 158 -16.58 22.42 -6.56
N ASN A 159 -17.38 21.77 -7.39
CA ASN A 159 -18.72 21.32 -7.01
C ASN A 159 -18.75 20.01 -6.19
N ILE A 160 -17.59 19.37 -6.00
CA ILE A 160 -17.40 18.19 -5.16
C ILE A 160 -16.25 18.51 -4.19
N PRO A 161 -16.37 18.23 -2.89
CA PRO A 161 -15.28 18.42 -1.93
C PRO A 161 -14.02 17.65 -2.32
N ALA A 162 -12.84 18.21 -2.05
CA ALA A 162 -11.54 17.62 -2.43
C ALA A 162 -11.35 16.23 -1.81
N GLU A 163 -11.78 16.04 -0.56
CA GLU A 163 -11.75 14.78 0.18
C GLU A 163 -12.59 13.71 -0.52
N SER A 164 -13.80 14.06 -0.97
CA SER A 164 -14.69 13.12 -1.67
C SER A 164 -14.12 12.71 -3.02
N VAL A 165 -13.50 13.65 -3.75
CA VAL A 165 -12.77 13.31 -4.99
C VAL A 165 -11.60 12.37 -4.69
N ALA A 166 -10.83 12.65 -3.63
CA ALA A 166 -9.71 11.80 -3.21
C ALA A 166 -10.16 10.37 -2.86
N ASP A 167 -11.26 10.22 -2.12
CA ASP A 167 -11.85 8.92 -1.79
C ASP A 167 -12.19 8.12 -3.05
N HIS A 168 -12.81 8.75 -4.06
CA HIS A 168 -13.15 8.10 -5.32
C HIS A 168 -11.91 7.71 -6.13
N LEU A 169 -10.88 8.56 -6.19
CA LEU A 169 -9.63 8.25 -6.87
C LEU A 169 -8.90 7.07 -6.20
N ILE A 170 -8.88 7.00 -4.87
CA ILE A 170 -8.25 5.88 -4.15
C ILE A 170 -9.07 4.60 -4.31
N MET A 171 -10.41 4.70 -4.31
CA MET A 171 -11.30 3.58 -4.61
C MET A 171 -11.04 3.02 -6.01
N ALA A 172 -10.78 3.89 -7.00
CA ALA A 172 -10.41 3.51 -8.35
C ALA A 172 -9.07 2.73 -8.41
N ILE A 173 -8.07 3.11 -7.61
CA ILE A 173 -6.82 2.33 -7.45
C ILE A 173 -7.12 0.93 -6.92
N ARG A 174 -7.93 0.85 -5.85
CA ARG A 174 -8.32 -0.43 -5.24
C ARG A 174 -9.09 -1.31 -6.22
N GLY A 175 -10.02 -0.74 -6.99
CA GLY A 175 -10.80 -1.47 -7.99
C GLY A 175 -9.93 -2.03 -9.11
N ALA A 176 -9.03 -1.21 -9.67
CA ALA A 176 -8.10 -1.66 -10.71
C ALA A 176 -7.12 -2.74 -10.20
N THR A 177 -6.67 -2.62 -8.96
CA THR A 177 -5.77 -3.61 -8.34
C THR A 177 -6.50 -4.95 -8.09
N TYR A 178 -7.77 -4.90 -7.69
CA TYR A 178 -8.60 -6.09 -7.56
C TYR A 178 -8.87 -6.76 -8.92
N GLU A 179 -9.19 -5.97 -9.94
CA GLU A 179 -9.37 -6.46 -11.31
C GLU A 179 -8.09 -7.12 -11.85
N TRP A 180 -6.93 -6.53 -11.56
CA TRP A 180 -5.63 -7.11 -11.87
C TRP A 180 -5.44 -8.49 -11.25
N CYS A 181 -5.86 -8.69 -9.99
CA CYS A 181 -5.79 -10.01 -9.36
C CYS A 181 -6.70 -11.04 -10.04
N ILE A 182 -7.89 -10.65 -10.50
CA ILE A 182 -8.82 -11.56 -11.17
C ILE A 182 -8.30 -11.96 -12.55
N ARG A 183 -7.68 -11.04 -13.27
CA ARG A 183 -7.27 -11.22 -14.67
C ARG A 183 -5.77 -11.47 -14.85
N TYR A 184 -5.05 -11.78 -13.79
CA TYR A 184 -3.61 -12.05 -13.87
C TYR A 184 -3.32 -13.32 -14.71
N PRO A 185 -2.32 -13.33 -15.61
CA PRO A 185 -1.33 -12.27 -15.88
C PRO A 185 -1.71 -11.31 -17.03
N ASP A 186 -2.87 -11.47 -17.65
CA ASP A 186 -3.23 -10.79 -18.91
C ASP A 186 -3.63 -9.32 -18.73
N PHE A 187 -3.79 -8.86 -17.49
CA PHE A 187 -4.15 -7.48 -17.17
C PHE A 187 -2.91 -6.64 -16.82
N ASN A 188 -2.62 -5.61 -17.62
CA ASN A 188 -1.55 -4.68 -17.32
C ASN A 188 -2.03 -3.59 -16.33
N LEU A 189 -1.79 -3.80 -15.03
CA LEU A 189 -2.24 -2.89 -13.98
C LEU A 189 -1.83 -1.44 -14.23
N LYS A 190 -0.55 -1.19 -14.56
CA LYS A 190 -0.02 0.16 -14.75
C LYS A 190 -0.74 0.91 -15.87
N ASN A 191 -0.88 0.28 -17.03
CA ASN A 191 -1.54 0.89 -18.18
C ASN A 191 -3.03 1.17 -17.90
N HIS A 192 -3.74 0.20 -17.31
CA HIS A 192 -5.15 0.36 -16.98
C HIS A 192 -5.37 1.43 -15.92
N LEU A 193 -4.55 1.47 -14.88
CA LEU A 193 -4.66 2.46 -13.82
C LEU A 193 -4.42 3.88 -14.35
N LEU A 194 -3.42 4.07 -15.21
CA LEU A 194 -3.15 5.36 -15.86
C LEU A 194 -4.30 5.81 -16.76
N GLN A 195 -4.80 4.94 -17.63
CA GLN A 195 -5.95 5.24 -18.49
C GLN A 195 -7.19 5.59 -17.66
N HIS A 196 -7.45 4.83 -16.60
CA HIS A 196 -8.58 5.07 -15.72
C HIS A 196 -8.47 6.44 -15.02
N PHE A 197 -7.28 6.79 -14.52
CA PHE A 197 -7.04 8.11 -13.93
C PHE A 197 -7.17 9.25 -14.93
N GLN A 198 -6.72 9.08 -16.18
CA GLN A 198 -6.92 10.10 -17.22
C GLN A 198 -8.41 10.38 -17.46
N ILE A 199 -9.25 9.34 -17.48
CA ILE A 199 -10.70 9.48 -17.61
C ILE A 199 -11.29 10.22 -16.40
N LEU A 200 -10.92 9.82 -15.18
CA LEU A 200 -11.43 10.43 -13.95
C LEU A 200 -11.01 11.91 -13.83
N LEU A 201 -9.74 12.22 -14.13
CA LEU A 201 -9.21 13.58 -14.12
C LEU A 201 -9.91 14.45 -15.17
N CYS A 202 -10.14 13.93 -16.37
CA CYS A 202 -10.92 14.63 -17.40
C CYS A 202 -12.34 14.96 -16.90
N GLY A 203 -12.99 14.04 -16.18
CA GLY A 203 -14.32 14.23 -15.60
C GLY A 203 -14.42 15.32 -14.52
N ILE A 204 -13.29 15.68 -13.88
CA ILE A 204 -13.23 16.73 -12.86
C ILE A 204 -12.52 18.01 -13.31
N LYS A 205 -12.04 18.09 -14.55
CA LYS A 205 -11.46 19.33 -15.09
C LYS A 205 -12.49 20.46 -15.07
N LYS A 206 -12.00 21.67 -14.78
CA LYS A 206 -12.81 22.89 -14.94
C LYS A 206 -13.12 23.07 -16.43
N ARG A 207 -14.41 23.24 -16.76
CA ARG A 207 -14.88 23.53 -18.11
C ARG A 207 -14.80 25.03 -18.39
#